data_AF-A0A9X5PG43-F1
#
_entry.id   AF-A0A9X5PG43-F1
#
_cell.length_a   1.000
_cell.length_b   1.000
_cell.length_c   1.000
_cell.angle_alpha   90.00
_cell.angle_beta   90.00
_cell.angle_gamma   90.00
#
_symmetry.space_group_name_H-M   'P 1'
#
loop_
_entity.id
_entity.type
_entity.pdbx_description
1 polymer ?
#
loop_
_entity_poly.entity_id
_entity_poly.type
_entity_poly.pdbx_seq_one_letter_code
_entity_poly.pdbx_strand_id
1 'polypeptide(L)'
;MSLTLKFVLTAGLLLLGFQAAAQDIPQAFQGKWAGRAEGKVSPKHIRALCAMGYDENAAMDNVDVSEDSGFYIEIGKKSIELKGWEWGAKYTKLNYRIYSPDKIAGTARVREEEPEQGTQIYNDNFEFSLNRGVLTQRFRDFSTDGSGKKVWRTRTLMRCK
;
A
#
# COMPACT_ATOMS: atom_id res chain seq x y z
N MET A 1 19.95 -28.44 -63.07
CA MET A 1 20.60 -27.27 -62.43
C MET A 1 19.60 -26.13 -62.39
N SER A 2 19.17 -25.70 -61.20
CA SER A 2 18.81 -24.31 -60.91
C SER A 2 18.82 -24.11 -59.40
N LEU A 3 19.38 -22.97 -58.98
CA LEU A 3 19.87 -22.63 -57.66
C LEU A 3 18.76 -22.17 -56.71
N THR A 4 18.86 -22.64 -55.45
CA THR A 4 18.61 -21.93 -54.19
C THR A 4 17.60 -20.78 -54.14
N LEU A 5 16.59 -20.92 -53.26
CA LEU A 5 16.23 -19.82 -52.36
C LEU A 5 15.82 -20.37 -50.98
N LYS A 6 16.70 -20.16 -50.00
CA LYS A 6 16.45 -20.33 -48.57
C LYS A 6 15.62 -19.15 -48.08
N PHE A 7 14.48 -19.39 -47.44
CA PHE A 7 13.89 -18.52 -46.42
C PHE A 7 13.09 -19.43 -45.48
N VAL A 8 13.72 -19.98 -44.43
CA VAL A 8 13.64 -19.45 -43.06
C VAL A 8 12.18 -19.22 -42.64
N LEU A 9 11.45 -20.31 -42.39
CA LEU A 9 10.21 -20.31 -41.61
C LEU A 9 10.58 -20.37 -40.10
N THR A 10 11.26 -19.33 -39.63
CA THR A 10 11.52 -19.07 -38.22
C THR A 10 11.34 -17.58 -37.98
N ALA A 11 10.13 -17.17 -37.59
CA ALA A 11 9.85 -15.95 -36.79
C ALA A 11 8.35 -15.61 -36.93
N GLY A 12 7.51 -16.40 -36.26
CA GLY A 12 6.09 -16.10 -36.12
C GLY A 12 5.57 -16.40 -34.73
N LEU A 13 6.45 -16.55 -33.72
CA LEU A 13 6.02 -16.40 -32.34
C LEU A 13 5.78 -14.91 -32.13
N LEU A 14 4.56 -14.50 -32.45
CA LEU A 14 3.94 -13.29 -31.94
C LEU A 14 4.22 -13.26 -30.45
N LEU A 15 5.22 -12.45 -30.06
CA LEU A 15 5.33 -11.87 -28.74
C LEU A 15 4.03 -11.10 -28.53
N LEU A 16 3.01 -11.81 -28.06
CA LEU A 16 1.94 -11.22 -27.27
C LEU A 16 2.64 -10.68 -26.03
N GLY A 17 3.22 -9.49 -26.17
CA GLY A 17 3.54 -8.61 -25.08
C GLY A 17 2.21 -8.24 -24.46
N PHE A 18 1.66 -9.14 -23.66
CA PHE A 18 0.65 -8.81 -22.68
C PHE A 18 1.33 -7.77 -21.79
N GLN A 19 1.09 -6.49 -22.07
CA GLN A 19 1.15 -5.49 -21.04
C GLN A 19 0.10 -5.98 -20.03
N ALA A 20 0.55 -6.69 -19.01
CA ALA A 20 -0.32 -7.13 -17.94
C ALA A 20 -0.99 -5.86 -17.41
N ALA A 21 -2.27 -5.69 -17.74
CA ALA A 21 -3.04 -4.59 -17.21
C ALA A 21 -2.91 -4.69 -15.68
N ALA A 22 -2.57 -3.57 -15.02
CA ALA A 22 -2.41 -3.55 -13.58
C ALA A 22 -3.63 -4.22 -12.94
N GLN A 23 -3.40 -5.35 -12.28
CA GLN A 23 -4.48 -6.17 -11.73
C GLN A 23 -5.25 -5.34 -10.70
N ASP A 24 -6.59 -5.33 -10.80
CA ASP A 24 -7.42 -4.63 -9.83
C ASP A 24 -7.28 -5.28 -8.45
N ILE A 25 -6.99 -4.47 -7.42
CA ILE A 25 -6.90 -4.94 -6.03
C ILE A 25 -8.24 -5.57 -5.63
N PRO A 26 -8.28 -6.75 -4.98
CA PRO A 26 -9.54 -7.40 -4.64
C PRO A 26 -10.43 -6.50 -3.76
N GLN A 27 -11.75 -6.53 -4.03
CA GLN A 27 -12.74 -5.67 -3.36
C GLN A 27 -12.71 -5.78 -1.83
N ALA A 28 -12.36 -6.94 -1.29
CA ALA A 28 -12.23 -7.16 0.15
C ALA A 28 -11.20 -6.22 0.83
N PHE A 29 -10.16 -5.81 0.10
CA PHE A 29 -9.15 -4.85 0.57
C PHE A 29 -9.55 -3.41 0.31
N GLN A 30 -10.39 -3.14 -0.70
CA GLN A 30 -10.72 -1.78 -1.10
C GLN A 30 -11.47 -1.03 0.00
N GLY A 31 -11.25 0.29 0.07
CA GLY A 31 -11.87 1.21 1.02
C GLY A 31 -10.85 1.93 1.91
N LYS A 32 -11.37 2.74 2.84
CA LYS A 32 -10.58 3.49 3.81
C LYS A 32 -10.38 2.68 5.09
N TRP A 33 -9.14 2.61 5.56
CA TRP A 33 -8.72 1.89 6.74
C TRP A 33 -7.94 2.85 7.63
N ALA A 34 -8.19 2.85 8.93
CA ALA A 34 -7.45 3.68 9.88
C ALA A 34 -6.64 2.79 10.84
N GLY A 35 -5.53 3.31 11.33
CA GLY A 35 -4.65 2.64 12.27
C GLY A 35 -3.79 3.62 13.05
N ARG A 36 -2.91 3.07 13.90
CA ARG A 36 -1.84 3.83 14.54
C ARG A 36 -0.48 3.41 14.00
N ALA A 37 0.44 4.36 13.87
CA ALA A 37 1.83 4.09 13.51
C ALA A 37 2.47 3.13 14.53
N GLU A 38 2.19 3.35 15.82
CA GLU A 38 2.63 2.50 16.92
C GLU A 38 1.49 2.25 17.94
N GLY A 39 1.58 1.13 18.66
CA GLY A 39 0.66 0.78 19.74
C GLY A 39 -0.65 0.11 19.31
N LYS A 40 -1.51 -0.17 20.31
CA LYS A 40 -2.80 -0.84 20.09
C LYS A 40 -3.85 0.16 19.59
N VAL A 41 -4.63 -0.29 18.63
CA VAL A 41 -5.73 0.47 18.05
C VAL A 41 -7.03 0.12 18.78
N SER A 42 -7.68 1.11 19.41
CA SER A 42 -9.04 0.92 19.96
C SER A 42 -10.13 1.27 18.95
N PRO A 43 -11.33 0.66 19.01
CA PRO A 43 -12.44 1.03 18.14
C PRO A 43 -12.88 2.50 18.24
N LYS A 44 -12.74 3.13 19.42
CA LYS A 44 -13.06 4.56 19.62
C LYS A 44 -12.09 5.46 18.84
N HIS A 45 -10.79 5.16 18.93
CA HIS A 45 -9.74 5.83 18.14
C HIS A 45 -9.97 5.71 16.63
N ILE A 46 -10.38 4.53 16.16
CA ILE A 46 -10.67 4.32 14.73
C ILE A 46 -11.85 5.15 14.26
N ARG A 47 -12.94 5.19 15.03
CA ARG A 47 -14.09 6.02 14.67
C ARG A 47 -13.70 7.49 14.58
N ALA A 48 -12.91 7.99 15.54
CA ALA A 48 -12.38 9.35 15.49
C ALA A 48 -11.54 9.58 14.23
N LEU A 49 -10.53 8.76 13.96
CA LEU A 49 -9.68 8.86 12.77
C LEU A 49 -10.46 8.78 11.44
N CYS A 50 -11.48 7.92 11.40
CA CYS A 50 -12.31 7.75 10.22
C CYS A 50 -13.25 8.95 9.98
N ALA A 51 -13.84 9.49 11.06
CA ALA A 51 -14.75 10.63 11.03
C ALA A 51 -14.04 11.95 10.78
N MET A 52 -12.81 12.11 11.29
CA MET A 52 -12.03 13.33 11.15
C MET A 52 -11.90 13.75 9.69
N GLY A 53 -11.57 12.84 8.76
CA GLY A 53 -11.26 13.26 7.39
C GLY A 53 -10.12 14.29 7.28
N TYR A 54 -9.43 14.58 8.39
CA TYR A 54 -8.61 15.76 8.72
C TYR A 54 -9.36 17.09 8.94
N ASP A 55 -10.47 17.10 9.68
CA ASP A 55 -10.96 18.26 10.41
C ASP A 55 -10.48 18.15 11.86
N GLU A 56 -9.52 19.01 12.21
CA GLU A 56 -8.84 19.10 13.51
C GLU A 56 -9.82 19.24 14.69
N ASN A 57 -11.01 19.77 14.42
CA ASN A 57 -12.03 20.06 15.43
C ASN A 57 -12.96 18.86 15.72
N ALA A 58 -12.95 17.83 14.88
CA ALA A 58 -13.93 16.74 14.94
C ALA A 58 -13.63 15.67 16.00
N ALA A 59 -12.47 15.70 16.67
CA ALA A 59 -12.03 14.63 17.57
C ALA A 59 -11.53 15.07 18.96
N MET A 60 -11.88 16.27 19.43
CA MET A 60 -11.31 16.79 20.68
C MET A 60 -11.95 16.26 21.98
N ASP A 61 -13.12 15.62 21.93
CA ASP A 61 -13.76 15.12 23.17
C ASP A 61 -13.35 13.67 23.47
N ASN A 62 -12.20 13.50 24.14
CA ASN A 62 -11.76 12.30 24.88
C ASN A 62 -11.08 11.16 24.08
N VAL A 63 -10.35 11.46 23.02
CA VAL A 63 -9.50 10.48 22.34
C VAL A 63 -8.15 11.14 22.07
N ASP A 64 -7.08 10.61 22.65
CA ASP A 64 -5.71 11.03 22.34
C ASP A 64 -5.34 10.54 20.95
N VAL A 65 -5.78 11.28 19.95
CA VAL A 65 -5.34 11.15 18.56
C VAL A 65 -4.13 12.07 18.40
N SER A 66 -3.05 11.82 19.16
CA SER A 66 -1.82 12.57 18.96
C SER A 66 -1.46 12.58 17.48
N GLU A 67 -1.15 13.77 16.97
CA GLU A 67 -0.86 14.07 15.56
C GLU A 67 0.20 13.10 14.98
N ASP A 68 1.12 12.65 15.84
CA ASP A 68 2.22 11.75 15.50
C ASP A 68 1.82 10.28 15.31
N SER A 69 0.63 9.86 15.76
CA SER A 69 0.30 8.44 15.88
C SER A 69 -0.79 7.93 14.95
N GLY A 70 -1.64 8.79 14.39
CA GLY A 70 -2.79 8.41 13.56
C GLY A 70 -2.51 8.47 12.05
N PHE A 71 -2.97 7.48 11.29
CA PHE A 71 -2.92 7.53 9.82
C PHE A 71 -4.05 6.71 9.18
N TYR A 72 -4.31 6.96 7.90
CA TYR A 72 -5.19 6.11 7.10
C TYR A 72 -4.51 5.52 5.87
N ILE A 73 -5.04 4.39 5.43
CA ILE A 73 -4.76 3.77 4.14
C ILE A 73 -6.06 3.74 3.36
N GLU A 74 -6.07 4.35 2.18
CA GLU A 74 -7.13 4.22 1.21
C GLU A 74 -6.67 3.27 0.09
N ILE A 75 -7.35 2.14 -0.02
CA ILE A 75 -7.07 1.12 -1.03
C ILE A 75 -8.12 1.26 -2.13
N GLY A 76 -7.72 1.80 -3.28
CA GLY A 76 -8.54 1.87 -4.47
C GLY A 76 -8.40 0.63 -5.35
N LYS A 77 -9.02 0.64 -6.52
CA LYS A 77 -8.88 -0.47 -7.49
C LYS A 77 -7.45 -0.65 -8.00
N LYS A 78 -6.71 0.45 -8.20
CA LYS A 78 -5.38 0.44 -8.86
C LYS A 78 -4.28 1.21 -8.11
N SER A 79 -4.59 1.71 -6.93
CA SER A 79 -3.67 2.52 -6.12
C SER A 79 -3.92 2.28 -4.64
N ILE A 80 -2.87 2.53 -3.86
CA ILE A 80 -2.95 2.59 -2.40
C ILE A 80 -2.40 3.95 -1.98
N GLU A 81 -3.14 4.66 -1.13
CA GLU A 81 -2.72 5.95 -0.58
C GLU A 81 -2.63 5.85 0.94
N LEU A 82 -1.48 6.21 1.49
CA LEU A 82 -1.25 6.38 2.91
C LEU A 82 -1.26 7.88 3.18
N LYS A 83 -2.00 8.31 4.20
CA LYS A 83 -1.94 9.70 4.68
C LYS A 83 -1.83 9.67 6.20
N GLY A 84 -0.74 10.24 6.70
CA GLY A 84 -0.54 10.66 8.08
C GLY A 84 -0.72 12.18 8.18
N TRP A 85 -0.44 12.75 9.34
CA TRP A 85 -0.61 14.19 9.58
C TRP A 85 0.29 15.02 8.64
N GLU A 86 1.59 14.80 8.74
CA GLU A 86 2.61 15.55 7.99
C GLU A 86 3.23 14.75 6.84
N TRP A 87 2.90 13.47 6.71
CA TRP A 87 3.49 12.59 5.72
C TRP A 87 2.42 11.86 4.91
N GLY A 88 2.73 11.55 3.66
CA GLY A 88 1.84 10.79 2.79
C GLY A 88 2.61 9.97 1.78
N ALA A 89 2.02 8.86 1.34
CA ALA A 89 2.62 8.03 0.31
C ALA A 89 1.58 7.46 -0.65
N LYS A 90 1.84 7.60 -1.95
CA LYS A 90 0.99 7.06 -3.02
C LYS A 90 1.71 5.94 -3.75
N TYR A 91 1.10 4.76 -3.72
CA TYR A 91 1.59 3.54 -4.33
C TYR A 91 0.84 3.35 -5.65
N THR A 92 1.61 3.32 -6.74
CA THR A 92 1.13 3.18 -8.12
C THR A 92 1.91 2.08 -8.84
N LYS A 93 1.53 1.75 -10.07
CA LYS A 93 2.19 0.69 -10.88
C LYS A 93 2.36 -0.61 -10.09
N LEU A 94 1.27 -1.04 -9.44
CA LEU A 94 1.27 -2.20 -8.56
C LEU A 94 1.58 -3.47 -9.36
N ASN A 95 2.56 -4.23 -8.91
CA ASN A 95 2.90 -5.55 -9.43
C ASN A 95 2.86 -6.56 -8.28
N TYR A 96 1.77 -7.29 -8.16
CA TYR A 96 1.53 -8.14 -7.01
C TYR A 96 0.92 -9.48 -7.39
N ARG A 97 0.94 -10.39 -6.43
CA ARG A 97 0.27 -11.68 -6.50
C ARG A 97 -0.80 -11.75 -5.43
N ILE A 98 -1.91 -12.40 -5.77
CA ILE A 98 -2.91 -12.85 -4.79
C ILE A 98 -2.45 -14.22 -4.31
N TYR A 99 -2.04 -14.31 -3.05
CA TYR A 99 -1.59 -15.56 -2.43
C TYR A 99 -2.78 -16.37 -1.91
N SER A 100 -3.82 -15.67 -1.45
CA SER A 100 -5.11 -16.20 -1.00
C SER A 100 -6.15 -15.08 -1.10
N PRO A 101 -7.47 -15.38 -1.00
CA PRO A 101 -8.52 -14.35 -1.07
C PRO A 101 -8.35 -13.20 -0.08
N ASP A 102 -7.63 -13.46 1.01
CA ASP A 102 -7.35 -12.57 2.12
C ASP A 102 -5.88 -12.15 2.19
N LYS A 103 -5.04 -12.42 1.18
CA LYS A 103 -3.64 -11.97 1.16
C LYS A 103 -3.14 -11.55 -0.22
N ILE A 104 -2.60 -10.33 -0.30
CA ILE A 104 -1.89 -9.80 -1.47
C ILE A 104 -0.49 -9.31 -1.08
N ALA A 105 0.50 -9.55 -1.92
CA ALA A 105 1.83 -8.95 -1.75
C ALA A 105 2.55 -8.76 -3.07
N GLY A 106 3.38 -7.73 -3.15
CA GLY A 106 4.09 -7.35 -4.36
C GLY A 106 4.94 -6.11 -4.20
N THR A 107 5.22 -5.46 -5.32
CA THR A 107 5.96 -4.21 -5.40
C THR A 107 5.10 -3.09 -5.98
N ALA A 108 5.45 -1.85 -5.64
CA ALA A 108 4.80 -0.65 -6.15
C ALA A 108 5.84 0.45 -6.40
N ARG A 109 5.51 1.36 -7.31
CA ARG A 109 6.15 2.68 -7.41
C ARG A 109 5.55 3.56 -6.32
N VAL A 110 6.35 3.99 -5.36
CA VAL A 110 5.93 4.83 -4.25
C VAL A 110 6.37 6.27 -4.52
N ARG A 111 5.43 7.22 -4.39
CA ARG A 111 5.70 8.65 -4.26
C ARG A 111 5.38 9.03 -2.83
N GLU A 112 6.41 9.32 -2.04
CA GLU A 112 6.32 9.71 -0.64
C GLU A 112 6.55 11.22 -0.52
N GLU A 113 5.74 11.87 0.28
CA GLU A 113 5.80 13.29 0.59
C GLU A 113 6.05 13.41 2.10
N GLU A 114 7.19 13.98 2.46
CA GLU A 114 7.54 14.32 3.85
C GLU A 114 7.97 15.80 3.90
N PRO A 115 7.70 16.54 4.99
CA PRO A 115 7.97 17.98 5.05
C PRO A 115 9.47 18.28 4.99
N GLU A 116 10.27 17.51 5.71
CA GLU A 116 11.72 17.74 5.85
C GLU A 116 12.54 17.16 4.69
N GLN A 117 12.08 16.05 4.10
CA GLN A 117 12.82 15.32 3.06
C GLN A 117 12.32 15.61 1.64
N GLY A 118 11.19 16.33 1.52
CA GLY A 118 10.54 16.63 0.25
C GLY A 118 9.89 15.39 -0.38
N THR A 119 9.68 15.44 -1.71
CA THR A 119 9.11 14.30 -2.44
C THR A 119 10.17 13.28 -2.81
N GLN A 120 10.01 12.05 -2.34
CA GLN A 120 10.81 10.90 -2.74
C GLN A 120 10.03 9.98 -3.66
N ILE A 121 10.71 9.39 -4.63
CA ILE A 121 10.07 8.42 -5.51
C ILE A 121 10.94 7.18 -5.67
N TYR A 122 10.53 6.06 -5.08
CA TYR A 122 11.26 4.78 -5.10
C TYR A 122 10.34 3.60 -5.47
N ASN A 123 10.89 2.37 -5.49
CA ASN A 123 10.10 1.15 -5.58
C ASN A 123 10.15 0.46 -4.21
N ASP A 124 9.00 0.01 -3.72
CA ASP A 124 8.94 -0.69 -2.43
C ASP A 124 8.01 -1.90 -2.48
N ASN A 125 8.19 -2.78 -1.52
CA ASN A 125 7.32 -3.92 -1.29
C ASN A 125 6.10 -3.51 -0.46
N PHE A 126 4.96 -4.11 -0.75
CA PHE A 126 3.79 -4.04 0.10
C PHE A 126 3.22 -5.44 0.32
N GLU A 127 2.71 -5.69 1.52
CA GLU A 127 1.96 -6.90 1.84
C GLU A 127 0.74 -6.51 2.69
N PHE A 128 -0.42 -6.98 2.25
CA PHE A 128 -1.67 -6.85 2.98
C PHE A 128 -2.28 -8.22 3.23
N SER A 129 -2.80 -8.39 4.43
CA SER A 129 -3.63 -9.54 4.79
C SER A 129 -4.89 -9.09 5.52
N LEU A 130 -5.98 -9.81 5.32
CA LEU A 130 -7.26 -9.58 5.97
C LEU A 130 -7.59 -10.73 6.90
N ASN A 131 -7.93 -10.42 8.15
CA ASN A 131 -8.41 -11.41 9.09
C ASN A 131 -9.60 -10.85 9.86
N ARG A 132 -10.79 -11.44 9.68
CA ARG A 132 -12.03 -11.06 10.39
C ARG A 132 -12.31 -9.55 10.38
N GLY A 133 -12.10 -8.89 9.24
CA GLY A 133 -12.34 -7.45 9.07
C GLY A 133 -11.22 -6.53 9.59
N VAL A 134 -10.07 -7.09 9.99
CA VAL A 134 -8.85 -6.36 10.33
C VAL A 134 -7.86 -6.48 9.18
N LEU A 135 -7.37 -5.34 8.68
CA LEU A 135 -6.32 -5.28 7.67
C LEU A 135 -4.96 -5.24 8.38
N THR A 136 -4.07 -6.16 8.06
CA THR A 136 -2.67 -6.10 8.49
C THR A 136 -1.82 -5.69 7.31
N GLN A 137 -1.10 -4.58 7.44
CA GLN A 137 -0.05 -4.19 6.52
C GLN A 137 1.29 -4.66 7.08
N ARG A 138 2.09 -5.32 6.24
CA ARG A 138 3.51 -5.56 6.50
C ARG A 138 4.35 -4.68 5.58
N PHE A 139 5.27 -3.92 6.16
CA PHE A 139 6.03 -2.85 5.50
C PHE A 139 7.48 -2.83 5.99
N ARG A 140 8.35 -2.14 5.24
CA ARG A 140 9.78 -2.00 5.58
C ARG A 140 10.01 -0.64 6.21
N ASP A 141 10.63 -0.64 7.38
CA ASP A 141 10.91 0.58 8.14
C ASP A 141 12.26 0.45 8.86
N PHE A 142 12.89 1.57 9.19
CA PHE A 142 14.19 1.57 9.86
C PHE A 142 14.11 0.89 11.23
N SER A 143 15.12 0.10 11.55
CA SER A 143 15.26 -0.53 12.85
C SER A 143 15.53 0.51 13.93
N THR A 144 14.93 0.31 15.11
CA THR A 144 15.16 1.17 16.30
C THR A 144 16.43 0.80 17.06
N ASP A 145 17.14 -0.27 16.67
CA ASP A 145 18.38 -0.72 17.30
C ASP A 145 19.64 0.10 16.90
N GLY A 146 19.46 1.20 16.16
CA GLY A 146 20.56 2.05 15.69
C GLY A 146 21.36 1.47 14.52
N SER A 147 21.00 0.31 13.97
CA SER A 147 21.74 -0.31 12.86
C SER A 147 21.57 0.38 11.51
N GLY A 148 20.61 1.30 11.37
CA GLY A 148 20.26 1.94 10.11
C GLY A 148 19.64 1.00 9.06
N LYS A 149 19.37 -0.26 9.42
CA LYS A 149 18.80 -1.26 8.50
C LYS A 149 17.28 -1.16 8.48
N LYS A 150 16.67 -1.30 7.30
CA LYS A 150 15.22 -1.52 7.22
C LYS A 150 14.86 -2.96 7.64
N VAL A 151 13.90 -3.10 8.54
CA VAL A 151 13.34 -4.38 9.00
C VAL A 151 11.88 -4.48 8.61
N TRP A 152 11.34 -5.70 8.61
CA TRP A 152 9.91 -5.90 8.42
C TRP A 152 9.15 -5.50 9.69
N ARG A 153 8.20 -4.59 9.55
CA ARG A 153 7.23 -4.22 10.58
C ARG A 153 5.82 -4.57 10.15
N THR A 154 4.92 -4.65 11.11
CA THR A 154 3.50 -4.92 10.89
C THR A 154 2.65 -3.92 11.65
N ARG A 155 1.58 -3.47 11.03
CA ARG A 155 0.54 -2.67 11.69
C ARG A 155 -0.84 -3.14 11.29
N THR A 156 -1.76 -3.06 12.23
CA THR A 156 -3.16 -3.46 12.06
C THR A 156 -4.05 -2.25 11.91
N LEU A 157 -4.96 -2.30 10.96
CA LEU A 157 -5.92 -1.26 10.64
C LEU A 157 -7.34 -1.82 10.69
N MET A 158 -8.27 -0.96 11.07
CA MET A 158 -9.70 -1.26 11.03
C MET A 158 -10.36 -0.44 9.92
N ARG A 159 -11.36 -1.05 9.29
CA ARG A 159 -12.12 -0.41 8.22
C ARG A 159 -12.89 0.79 8.76
N CYS A 160 -12.82 1.91 8.06
CA CYS A 160 -13.73 3.02 8.28
C CYS A 160 -15.14 2.63 7.82
N LYS A 161 -16.12 2.86 8.68
CA LYS A 161 -17.54 2.62 8.42
C LYS A 161 -18.24 3.96 8.23
#